data_AF-A0A9D1IMT3-F1
#
_entry.id   AF-A0A9D1IMT3-F1
#
_cell.length_a   1.000
_cell.length_b   1.000
_cell.length_c   1.000
_cell.angle_alpha   90.00
_cell.angle_beta   90.00
_cell.angle_gamma   90.00
#
_symmetry.space_group_name_H-M   'P 1'
#
loop_
_entity.id
_entity.type
_entity.pdbx_description
1 polymer ?
#
loop_
_entity_poly.entity_id
_entity_poly.type
_entity_poly.pdbx_seq_one_letter_code
_entity_poly.pdbx_strand_id
1 'polypeptide(L)'
;METVDNNMLDVPQEVENEKEMPANDANLVEETEKETQQIATKEERVDYMSLTKEELVDALAGLLEKPLDDIKDEVAAIKHAFYSIRKTELEAEKAAFVERGNEESAFAPMYDESENRLKELLAKYKELRAAQLEAQEAAMQENLNKKRAIIEELGKIVDDPDNINKQYQRFQQLQQDFKTIGAVPPADDKALWKEFQAATEKFYDLWKINKELRDYDFKKNLEIKQGLCEDAEALAEEKDVIAAFKKLQLLHDKWRETGPVVKELREDIWKRFKEASTVVNKKHQAYFEERKGKEKENEVAKTAICEEAEAIDINSLATYASWDEATKKIIDLQARWKTLGFASKKVNNELFARFRKTCDLFFAEKAAFFKRMKEESAANLAKKHELCEKAEALKDSTDWKKTAAALTALQKEWKTIGPVSKKSGDAVWKRFIAACDYFFENKNKNISDARQAEHENLKA
;
A
#
# COMPACT_ATOMS: atom_id res chain seq x y z
N MET A 1 -21.15 3.72 -4.82
CA MET A 1 -20.01 4.59 -4.47
C MET A 1 -19.11 3.69 -3.67
N GLU A 2 -18.20 3.03 -4.38
CA GLU A 2 -17.25 2.10 -3.80
C GLU A 2 -16.51 2.82 -2.68
N THR A 3 -16.71 2.33 -1.46
CA THR A 3 -15.79 2.53 -0.36
C THR A 3 -14.45 2.03 -0.86
N VAL A 4 -13.60 2.94 -1.34
CA VAL A 4 -12.19 2.64 -1.57
C VAL A 4 -11.65 2.37 -0.18
N ASP A 5 -11.58 1.07 0.14
CA ASP A 5 -11.06 0.56 1.38
C ASP A 5 -9.74 1.26 1.67
N ASN A 6 -9.68 1.89 2.84
CA ASN A 6 -8.54 2.58 3.40
C ASN A 6 -7.45 1.57 3.84
N ASN A 7 -7.25 0.52 3.04
CA ASN A 7 -6.41 -0.63 3.32
C ASN A 7 -5.08 -0.53 2.57
N MET A 8 -4.41 0.61 2.71
CA MET A 8 -3.07 0.85 2.16
C MET A 8 -2.06 1.15 3.28
N LEU A 9 -2.20 0.41 4.38
CA LEU A 9 -1.20 0.28 5.44
C LEU A 9 -0.66 -1.14 5.41
N ASP A 10 0.08 -1.47 4.37
CA ASP A 10 1.07 -2.54 4.46
C ASP A 10 2.44 -1.88 4.28
N VAL A 11 3.07 -1.63 5.42
CA VAL A 11 4.47 -1.22 5.50
C VAL A 11 5.25 -2.50 5.23
N PRO A 12 6.12 -2.57 4.21
CA PRO A 12 7.07 -3.66 4.13
C PRO A 12 7.91 -3.63 5.39
N GLN A 13 7.67 -4.58 6.30
CA GLN A 13 8.60 -4.87 7.39
C GLN A 13 9.86 -5.46 6.76
N GLU A 14 10.80 -4.59 6.42
CA GLU A 14 12.16 -5.00 6.10
C GLU A 14 12.95 -5.20 7.39
N VAL A 15 13.50 -6.40 7.49
CA VAL A 15 14.24 -6.94 8.63
C VAL A 15 15.49 -6.11 8.87
N GLU A 16 15.51 -5.37 9.98
CA GLU A 16 16.70 -4.72 10.50
C GLU A 16 17.72 -5.78 10.93
N ASN A 17 18.90 -5.74 10.34
CA ASN A 17 20.11 -6.33 10.91
C ASN A 17 21.18 -5.23 11.01
N GLU A 18 20.92 -4.26 11.88
CA GLU A 18 21.92 -3.27 12.31
C GLU A 18 22.50 -3.73 13.65
N LYS A 19 23.66 -4.39 13.60
CA LYS A 19 24.57 -4.42 14.74
C LYS A 19 25.40 -3.15 14.68
N GLU A 20 25.20 -2.26 15.65
CA GLU A 20 26.18 -1.24 16.00
C GLU A 20 27.53 -1.92 16.22
N MET A 21 28.56 -1.38 15.57
CA MET A 21 29.95 -1.75 15.82
C MET A 21 30.73 -0.53 16.28
N PRO A 22 31.65 -0.72 17.23
CA PRO A 22 32.25 0.36 18.00
C PRO A 22 33.24 1.17 17.17
N ALA A 23 33.40 2.41 17.63
CA ALA A 23 34.36 3.37 17.14
C ALA A 23 35.81 2.82 17.22
N ASN A 24 36.55 3.17 16.18
CA ASN A 24 38.00 3.05 16.07
C ASN A 24 38.68 3.69 17.28
N ASP A 25 39.58 2.96 17.94
CA ASP A 25 40.67 3.57 18.70
C ASP A 25 41.98 3.07 18.11
N ALA A 26 42.65 3.98 17.44
CA ALA A 26 43.93 3.80 16.79
C ALA A 26 44.92 4.70 17.52
N ASN A 27 45.64 4.17 18.51
CA ASN A 27 47.09 4.38 18.65
C ASN A 27 47.70 3.66 19.86
N LEU A 28 49.03 3.60 19.81
CA LEU A 28 50.00 3.34 20.87
C LEU A 28 50.47 1.88 21.01
N VAL A 29 51.41 1.60 20.11
CA VAL A 29 52.61 0.82 20.38
C VAL A 29 53.28 1.41 21.63
N GLU A 30 53.35 0.64 22.71
CA GLU A 30 54.37 0.82 23.75
C GLU A 30 54.85 -0.55 24.19
N GLU A 31 56.17 -0.68 24.14
CA GLU A 31 56.96 -1.84 24.52
C GLU A 31 56.58 -2.29 25.94
N THR A 32 56.31 -3.57 26.09
CA THR A 32 56.54 -4.25 27.36
C THR A 32 57.31 -5.51 27.06
N GLU A 33 58.63 -5.36 27.19
CA GLU A 33 59.58 -6.44 27.41
C GLU A 33 58.99 -7.41 28.44
N LYS A 34 58.62 -8.61 27.98
CA LYS A 34 58.51 -9.74 28.89
C LYS A 34 59.91 -10.33 29.02
N GLU A 35 60.57 -9.91 30.08
CA GLU A 35 61.57 -10.71 30.79
C GLU A 35 60.97 -12.09 31.05
N THR A 36 61.18 -13.01 30.10
CA THR A 36 61.11 -14.43 30.41
C THR A 36 62.47 -14.77 30.98
N GLN A 37 62.54 -14.70 32.30
CA GLN A 37 63.64 -15.21 33.10
C GLN A 37 64.06 -16.58 32.54
N GLN A 38 65.24 -16.61 31.92
CA GLN A 38 66.01 -17.83 31.78
C GLN A 38 66.33 -18.31 33.19
N ILE A 39 65.45 -19.14 33.75
CA ILE A 39 65.89 -20.07 34.78
C ILE A 39 66.76 -21.05 34.01
N ALA A 40 68.06 -20.74 33.99
CA ALA A 40 69.09 -21.67 33.62
C ALA A 40 68.99 -22.88 34.55
N THR A 41 68.24 -23.91 34.13
CA THR A 41 68.59 -25.27 34.50
C THR A 41 69.96 -25.50 33.89
N LYS A 42 70.97 -25.32 34.75
CA LYS A 42 72.32 -25.78 34.54
C LYS A 42 72.21 -27.30 34.41
N GLU A 43 71.92 -27.78 33.22
CA GLU A 43 72.03 -29.19 32.92
C GLU A 43 73.48 -29.55 33.22
N GLU A 44 73.68 -30.43 34.21
CA GLU A 44 74.93 -31.13 34.36
C GLU A 44 75.21 -31.78 33.01
N ARG A 45 76.09 -31.17 32.21
CA ARG A 45 76.60 -31.80 30.99
C ARG A 45 77.21 -33.09 31.44
N VAL A 46 76.52 -34.19 31.18
CA VAL A 46 76.99 -35.54 31.45
C VAL A 46 78.35 -35.66 30.76
N ASP A 47 79.39 -35.98 31.50
CA ASP A 47 80.71 -36.19 30.91
C ASP A 47 80.73 -37.54 30.20
N TYR A 48 80.24 -37.53 28.96
CA TYR A 48 80.16 -38.72 28.11
C TYR A 48 81.54 -39.36 27.85
N MET A 49 82.67 -38.67 28.10
CA MET A 49 84.00 -39.28 27.97
C MET A 49 84.34 -40.26 29.09
N SER A 50 83.60 -40.22 30.20
CA SER A 50 83.81 -41.08 31.36
C SER A 50 82.94 -42.35 31.34
N LEU A 51 81.99 -42.45 30.40
CA LEU A 51 81.04 -43.56 30.28
C LEU A 51 81.58 -44.71 29.43
N THR A 52 81.11 -45.92 29.72
CA THR A 52 81.41 -47.11 28.92
C THR A 52 80.65 -47.10 27.59
N LYS A 53 81.08 -47.93 26.62
CA LYS A 53 80.41 -48.05 25.31
C LYS A 53 78.93 -48.40 25.43
N GLU A 54 78.56 -49.26 26.38
CA GLU A 54 77.16 -49.67 26.61
C GLU A 54 76.33 -48.54 27.21
N GLU A 55 76.88 -47.83 28.21
CA GLU A 55 76.23 -46.66 28.82
C GLU A 55 76.06 -45.50 27.82
N LEU A 56 76.98 -45.32 26.87
CA LEU A 56 76.86 -44.34 25.80
C LEU A 56 75.76 -44.67 24.79
N VAL A 57 75.57 -45.96 24.49
CA VAL A 57 74.49 -46.43 23.61
C VAL A 57 73.13 -46.28 24.29
N ASP A 58 73.03 -46.62 25.58
CA ASP A 58 71.79 -46.46 26.35
C ASP A 58 71.47 -44.98 26.61
N ALA A 59 72.48 -44.13 26.83
CA ALA A 59 72.32 -42.68 26.90
C ALA A 59 71.77 -42.11 25.58
N LEU A 60 72.33 -42.52 24.42
CA LEU A 60 71.79 -42.10 23.11
C LEU A 60 70.35 -42.58 22.92
N ALA A 61 70.01 -43.80 23.35
CA ALA A 61 68.65 -44.32 23.26
C ALA A 61 67.66 -43.49 24.09
N GLY A 62 68.03 -43.09 25.32
CA GLY A 62 67.19 -42.23 26.17
C GLY A 62 67.06 -40.80 25.65
N LEU A 63 68.07 -40.26 24.96
CA LEU A 63 67.99 -38.93 24.36
C LEU A 63 67.03 -38.88 23.17
N LEU A 64 66.83 -39.98 22.45
CA LEU A 64 65.87 -40.04 21.34
C LEU A 64 64.40 -39.93 21.78
N GLU A 65 64.11 -40.00 23.07
CA GLU A 65 62.77 -39.76 23.64
C GLU A 65 62.52 -38.28 23.96
N LYS A 66 63.56 -37.44 23.96
CA LYS A 66 63.48 -35.99 24.19
C LYS A 66 63.22 -35.22 22.88
N PRO A 67 62.79 -33.95 22.95
CA PRO A 67 62.71 -33.08 21.78
C PRO A 67 64.03 -33.04 20.99
N LEU A 68 63.96 -33.34 19.70
CA LEU A 68 65.14 -33.54 18.84
C LEU A 68 65.96 -32.26 18.61
N ASP A 69 65.36 -31.09 18.83
CA ASP A 69 65.97 -29.77 18.69
C ASP A 69 67.05 -29.51 19.78
N ASP A 70 66.85 -30.06 20.98
CA ASP A 70 67.70 -29.80 22.14
C ASP A 70 68.85 -30.81 22.27
N ILE A 71 68.71 -32.00 21.69
CA ILE A 71 69.67 -33.11 21.87
C ILE A 71 70.81 -33.11 20.85
N LYS A 72 70.85 -32.16 19.90
CA LYS A 72 71.83 -32.16 18.79
C LYS A 72 73.27 -32.18 19.28
N ASP A 73 73.57 -31.38 20.30
CA ASP A 73 74.93 -31.26 20.84
C ASP A 73 75.31 -32.47 21.71
N GLU A 74 74.34 -33.05 22.42
CA GLU A 74 74.52 -34.27 23.22
C GLU A 74 74.75 -35.51 22.34
N VAL A 75 73.99 -35.64 21.25
CA VAL A 75 74.18 -36.70 20.24
C VAL A 75 75.57 -36.60 19.59
N ALA A 76 76.04 -35.38 19.31
CA ALA A 76 77.39 -35.15 18.79
C ALA A 76 78.48 -35.50 19.81
N ALA A 77 78.27 -35.17 21.09
CA ALA A 77 79.18 -35.50 22.18
C ALA A 77 79.28 -37.01 22.44
N ILE A 78 78.15 -37.72 22.48
CA ILE A 78 78.09 -39.19 22.63
C ILE A 78 78.78 -39.89 21.44
N LYS A 79 78.50 -39.43 20.21
CA LYS A 79 79.16 -39.95 19.01
C LYS A 79 80.69 -39.80 19.11
N HIS A 80 81.16 -38.63 19.53
CA HIS A 80 82.58 -38.36 19.68
C HIS A 80 83.22 -39.24 20.77
N ALA A 81 82.60 -39.34 21.94
CA ALA A 81 83.07 -40.17 23.05
C ALA A 81 83.16 -41.66 22.67
N PHE A 82 82.11 -42.19 22.02
CA PHE A 82 82.05 -43.59 21.60
C PHE A 82 83.16 -43.94 20.60
N TYR A 83 83.33 -43.14 19.54
CA TYR A 83 84.37 -43.40 18.53
C TYR A 83 85.79 -43.17 19.07
N SER A 84 85.96 -42.32 20.09
CA SER A 84 87.25 -42.17 20.78
C SER A 84 87.62 -43.45 21.53
N ILE A 85 86.68 -44.05 22.28
CA ILE A 85 86.87 -45.32 22.98
C ILE A 85 87.11 -46.46 21.98
N ARG A 86 86.27 -46.57 20.93
CA ARG A 86 86.41 -47.61 19.91
C ARG A 86 87.73 -47.51 19.15
N LYS A 87 88.22 -46.30 18.88
CA LYS A 87 89.54 -46.09 18.27
C LYS A 87 90.65 -46.69 19.14
N THR A 88 90.64 -46.41 20.45
CA THR A 88 91.65 -46.96 21.36
C THR A 88 91.59 -48.49 21.48
N GLU A 89 90.38 -49.07 21.46
CA GLU A 89 90.20 -50.53 21.46
C GLU A 89 90.69 -51.18 20.16
N LEU A 90 90.39 -50.58 19.01
CA LEU A 90 90.84 -51.10 17.71
C LEU A 90 92.37 -51.02 17.59
N GLU A 91 93.00 -49.97 18.12
CA GLU A 91 94.46 -49.87 18.19
C GLU A 91 95.06 -50.97 19.08
N ALA A 92 94.41 -51.30 20.21
CA ALA A 92 94.82 -52.39 21.09
C ALA A 92 94.57 -53.79 20.49
N GLU A 93 93.41 -54.02 19.84
CA GLU A 93 93.08 -55.26 19.12
C GLU A 93 94.07 -55.51 17.99
N LYS A 94 94.43 -54.45 17.25
CA LYS A 94 95.42 -54.48 16.18
C LYS A 94 96.83 -54.76 16.72
N ALA A 95 97.24 -54.11 17.81
CA ALA A 95 98.52 -54.38 18.46
C ALA A 95 98.62 -55.85 18.93
N ALA A 96 97.58 -56.37 19.59
CA ALA A 96 97.52 -57.77 20.02
C ALA A 96 97.44 -58.76 18.83
N PHE A 97 96.85 -58.36 17.70
CA PHE A 97 96.81 -59.18 16.49
C PHE A 97 98.18 -59.32 15.82
N VAL A 98 98.95 -58.22 15.77
CA VAL A 98 100.33 -58.19 15.26
C VAL A 98 101.28 -58.95 16.20
N GLU A 99 101.11 -58.83 17.53
CA GLU A 99 101.91 -59.57 18.53
C GLU A 99 101.74 -61.10 18.43
N ARG A 100 100.55 -61.56 17.98
CA ARG A 100 100.28 -62.97 17.68
C ARG A 100 100.91 -63.47 16.37
N GLY A 101 101.74 -62.66 15.71
CA GLY A 101 102.52 -63.03 14.52
C GLY A 101 101.79 -62.89 13.19
N ASN A 102 100.66 -62.19 13.16
CA ASN A 102 99.88 -61.95 11.93
C ASN A 102 100.31 -60.64 11.25
N GLU A 103 100.18 -60.56 9.91
CA GLU A 103 100.47 -59.33 9.17
C GLU A 103 99.41 -58.25 9.44
N GLU A 104 99.86 -57.00 9.62
CA GLU A 104 99.01 -55.84 9.94
C GLU A 104 97.93 -55.58 8.87
N SER A 105 98.22 -55.90 7.60
CA SER A 105 97.29 -55.80 6.46
C SER A 105 96.14 -56.81 6.49
N ALA A 106 96.24 -57.86 7.31
CA ALA A 106 95.20 -58.89 7.45
C ALA A 106 94.25 -58.61 8.63
N PHE A 107 94.44 -57.51 9.38
CA PHE A 107 93.58 -57.17 10.50
C PHE A 107 92.18 -56.72 10.02
N ALA A 108 91.17 -57.47 10.42
CA ALA A 108 89.77 -57.09 10.33
C ALA A 108 89.25 -56.79 11.75
N PRO A 109 88.66 -55.61 12.00
CA PRO A 109 87.99 -55.30 13.25
C PRO A 109 87.00 -56.40 13.66
N MET A 110 87.01 -56.80 14.93
CA MET A 110 86.03 -57.77 15.42
C MET A 110 84.63 -57.13 15.46
N TYR A 111 83.60 -57.95 15.25
CA TYR A 111 82.20 -57.52 15.37
C TYR A 111 81.93 -56.95 16.76
N ASP A 112 81.44 -55.71 16.81
CA ASP A 112 81.06 -55.02 18.04
C ASP A 112 79.57 -54.70 18.02
N GLU A 113 78.83 -55.29 18.96
CA GLU A 113 77.37 -55.15 19.06
C GLU A 113 76.96 -53.74 19.47
N SER A 114 77.73 -53.08 20.34
CA SER A 114 77.49 -51.70 20.78
C SER A 114 77.71 -50.70 19.64
N GLU A 115 78.71 -50.92 18.77
CA GLU A 115 79.00 -50.05 17.63
C GLU A 115 77.88 -50.11 16.58
N ASN A 116 77.33 -51.30 16.32
CA ASN A 116 76.19 -51.45 15.43
C ASN A 116 74.92 -50.82 16.03
N ARG A 117 74.65 -51.05 17.32
CA ARG A 117 73.52 -50.44 18.02
C ARG A 117 73.62 -48.90 18.05
N LEU A 118 74.81 -48.33 18.22
CA LEU A 118 75.02 -46.88 18.10
C LEU A 118 74.74 -46.38 16.67
N LYS A 119 75.24 -47.07 15.64
CA LYS A 119 75.00 -46.71 14.23
C LYS A 119 73.51 -46.75 13.90
N GLU A 120 72.77 -47.74 14.39
CA GLU A 120 71.32 -47.84 14.26
C GLU A 120 70.60 -46.67 14.95
N LEU A 121 70.98 -46.32 16.18
CA LEU A 121 70.38 -45.20 16.91
C LEU A 121 70.72 -43.84 16.25
N LEU A 122 71.92 -43.66 15.70
CA LEU A 122 72.29 -42.45 14.94
C LEU A 122 71.57 -42.38 13.59
N ALA A 123 71.33 -43.51 12.93
CA ALA A 123 70.49 -43.59 11.73
C ALA A 123 69.05 -43.20 12.07
N LYS A 124 68.50 -43.74 13.16
CA LYS A 124 67.17 -43.39 13.69
C LYS A 124 67.08 -41.90 14.06
N TYR A 125 68.10 -41.31 14.70
CA TYR A 125 68.17 -39.86 14.96
C TYR A 125 68.10 -39.05 13.67
N LYS A 126 68.88 -39.44 12.66
CA LYS A 126 68.92 -38.77 11.36
C LYS A 126 67.57 -38.86 10.64
N GLU A 127 66.93 -40.02 10.68
CA GLU A 127 65.58 -40.25 10.12
C GLU A 127 64.52 -39.41 10.85
N LEU A 128 64.50 -39.44 12.18
CA LEU A 128 63.55 -38.66 12.99
C LEU A 128 63.72 -37.15 12.78
N ARG A 129 64.95 -36.66 12.68
CA ARG A 129 65.24 -35.24 12.40
C ARG A 129 64.85 -34.86 10.97
N ALA A 130 65.12 -35.72 10.00
CA ALA A 130 64.68 -35.50 8.62
C ALA A 130 63.15 -35.45 8.53
N ALA A 131 62.45 -36.36 9.22
CA ALA A 131 61.00 -36.39 9.30
C ALA A 131 60.42 -35.15 10.02
N GLN A 132 61.08 -34.64 11.08
CA GLN A 132 60.65 -33.41 11.75
C GLN A 132 60.82 -32.17 10.86
N LEU A 133 61.94 -32.06 10.13
CA LEU A 133 62.15 -30.98 9.18
C LEU A 133 61.13 -31.04 8.04
N GLU A 134 60.88 -32.24 7.49
CA GLU A 134 59.87 -32.46 6.46
C GLU A 134 58.46 -32.11 6.97
N ALA A 135 58.13 -32.47 8.22
CA ALA A 135 56.86 -32.11 8.84
C ALA A 135 56.74 -30.60 9.11
N GLN A 136 57.83 -29.92 9.50
CA GLN A 136 57.85 -28.46 9.67
C GLN A 136 57.72 -27.74 8.34
N GLU A 137 58.44 -28.18 7.30
CA GLU A 137 58.33 -27.65 5.94
C GLU A 137 56.93 -27.88 5.38
N ALA A 138 56.35 -29.08 5.57
CA ALA A 138 54.97 -29.37 5.19
C ALA A 138 53.96 -28.49 5.93
N ALA A 139 54.14 -28.27 7.23
CA ALA A 139 53.28 -27.39 8.02
C ALA A 139 53.39 -25.91 7.58
N MET A 140 54.61 -25.43 7.29
CA MET A 140 54.83 -24.08 6.74
C MET A 140 54.21 -23.95 5.34
N GLN A 141 54.28 -24.98 4.51
CA GLN A 141 53.66 -25.00 3.19
C GLN A 141 52.13 -25.03 3.27
N GLU A 142 51.56 -25.78 4.23
CA GLU A 142 50.13 -25.78 4.50
C GLU A 142 49.65 -24.40 4.99
N ASN A 143 50.41 -23.77 5.89
CA ASN A 143 50.16 -22.40 6.35
C ASN A 143 50.22 -21.39 5.19
N LEU A 144 51.17 -21.54 4.27
CA LEU A 144 51.28 -20.72 3.07
C LEU A 144 50.04 -20.87 2.17
N ASN A 145 49.59 -22.11 1.94
CA ASN A 145 48.38 -22.38 1.16
C ASN A 145 47.13 -21.78 1.80
N LYS A 146 46.98 -21.89 3.13
CA LYS A 146 45.87 -21.29 3.88
C LYS A 146 45.88 -19.76 3.77
N LYS A 147 47.04 -19.12 3.95
CA LYS A 147 47.16 -17.66 3.81
C LYS A 147 46.90 -17.18 2.37
N ARG A 148 47.35 -17.92 1.35
CA ARG A 148 47.03 -17.63 -0.06
C ARG A 148 45.53 -17.76 -0.36
N ALA A 149 44.87 -18.79 0.16
CA ALA A 149 43.43 -18.98 0.01
C ALA A 149 42.64 -17.81 0.65
N ILE A 150 43.08 -17.32 1.81
CA ILE A 150 42.50 -16.12 2.44
C ILE A 150 42.63 -14.90 1.53
N ILE A 151 43.81 -14.66 0.94
CA ILE A 151 44.03 -13.54 0.02
C ILE A 151 43.15 -13.66 -1.22
N GLU A 152 42.96 -14.87 -1.75
CA GLU A 152 42.04 -15.11 -2.88
C GLU A 152 40.59 -14.80 -2.50
N GLU A 153 40.13 -15.20 -1.32
CA GLU A 153 38.80 -14.83 -0.81
C GLU A 153 38.65 -13.33 -0.59
N LEU A 154 39.68 -12.66 -0.05
CA LEU A 154 39.71 -11.20 0.07
C LEU A 154 39.63 -10.53 -1.31
N GLY A 155 40.31 -11.08 -2.31
CA GLY A 155 40.21 -10.65 -3.71
C GLY A 155 38.78 -10.74 -4.23
N LYS A 156 38.09 -11.87 -4.02
CA LYS A 156 36.69 -12.06 -4.42
C LYS A 156 35.75 -11.06 -3.74
N ILE A 157 36.01 -10.68 -2.48
CA ILE A 157 35.23 -9.66 -1.78
C ILE A 157 35.45 -8.28 -2.40
N VAL A 158 36.69 -7.94 -2.76
CA VAL A 158 37.04 -6.67 -3.41
C VAL A 158 36.49 -6.57 -4.84
N ASP A 159 36.37 -7.70 -5.54
CA ASP A 159 35.81 -7.79 -6.89
C ASP A 159 34.26 -7.69 -6.92
N ASP A 160 33.59 -7.66 -5.76
CA ASP A 160 32.14 -7.40 -5.60
C ASP A 160 31.88 -6.11 -4.79
N PRO A 161 32.03 -4.92 -5.41
CA PRO A 161 31.82 -3.64 -4.73
C PRO A 161 30.39 -3.43 -4.19
N ASP A 162 29.39 -4.08 -4.80
CA ASP A 162 27.97 -3.88 -4.48
C ASP A 162 27.59 -4.54 -3.14
N ASN A 163 28.30 -5.59 -2.72
CA ASN A 163 28.08 -6.29 -1.46
C ASN A 163 29.15 -6.03 -0.38
N ILE A 164 30.01 -5.03 -0.57
CA ILE A 164 31.15 -4.72 0.31
C ILE A 164 30.74 -4.59 1.80
N ASN A 165 29.58 -3.97 2.08
CA ASN A 165 29.07 -3.79 3.45
C ASN A 165 28.63 -5.11 4.10
N LYS A 166 28.03 -6.02 3.33
CA LYS A 166 27.57 -7.33 3.85
C LYS A 166 28.75 -8.23 4.17
N GLN A 167 29.86 -8.08 3.44
CA GLN A 167 31.06 -8.88 3.59
C GLN A 167 32.01 -8.37 4.69
N TYR A 168 31.69 -7.25 5.38
CA TYR A 168 32.55 -6.68 6.41
C TYR A 168 32.90 -7.67 7.54
N GLN A 169 31.92 -8.44 8.02
CA GLN A 169 32.17 -9.48 9.05
C GLN A 169 33.07 -10.60 8.54
N ARG A 170 32.87 -11.03 7.28
CA ARG A 170 33.72 -12.04 6.64
C ARG A 170 35.14 -11.53 6.45
N PHE A 171 35.28 -10.27 6.02
CA PHE A 171 36.57 -9.59 5.91
C PHE A 171 37.31 -9.54 7.25
N GLN A 172 36.64 -9.17 8.35
CA GLN A 172 37.27 -9.18 9.69
C GLN A 172 37.71 -10.58 10.12
N GLN A 173 36.90 -11.60 9.86
CA GLN A 173 37.27 -12.99 10.14
C GLN A 173 38.51 -13.41 9.34
N LEU A 174 38.54 -13.13 8.04
CA LEU A 174 39.67 -13.43 7.16
C LEU A 174 40.94 -12.70 7.59
N GLN A 175 40.82 -11.45 8.05
CA GLN A 175 41.94 -10.69 8.60
C GLN A 175 42.48 -11.33 9.89
N GLN A 176 41.59 -11.82 10.76
CA GLN A 176 41.96 -12.51 11.98
C GLN A 176 42.61 -13.88 11.69
N ASP A 177 42.02 -14.65 10.78
CA ASP A 177 42.52 -15.96 10.35
C ASP A 177 43.92 -15.82 9.73
N PHE A 178 44.16 -14.77 8.94
CA PHE A 178 45.49 -14.50 8.38
C PHE A 178 46.55 -14.24 9.46
N LYS A 179 46.17 -13.56 10.55
CA LYS A 179 47.07 -13.25 11.68
C LYS A 179 47.31 -14.44 12.60
N THR A 180 46.36 -15.36 12.72
CA THR A 180 46.47 -16.54 13.60
C THR A 180 47.19 -17.72 12.92
N ILE A 181 47.22 -17.78 11.59
CA ILE A 181 48.01 -18.80 10.88
C ILE A 181 49.50 -18.61 11.16
N GLY A 182 50.16 -19.71 11.52
CA GLY A 182 51.56 -19.76 11.93
C GLY A 182 52.58 -19.35 10.86
N ALA A 183 53.85 -19.66 11.15
CA ALA A 183 54.97 -19.29 10.28
C ALA A 183 54.83 -19.89 8.87
N VAL A 184 55.30 -19.13 7.89
CA VAL A 184 55.36 -19.49 6.46
C VAL A 184 56.80 -19.45 5.98
N PRO A 185 57.12 -20.03 4.80
CA PRO A 185 58.45 -19.97 4.23
C PRO A 185 58.94 -18.52 4.10
N PRO A 186 60.17 -18.19 4.58
CA PRO A 186 60.70 -16.82 4.54
C PRO A 186 60.77 -16.19 3.13
N ALA A 187 60.84 -17.03 2.09
CA ALA A 187 60.86 -16.59 0.70
C ALA A 187 59.52 -15.95 0.26
N ASP A 188 58.40 -16.42 0.82
CA ASP A 188 57.05 -15.99 0.43
C ASP A 188 56.44 -14.95 1.38
N ASP A 189 56.92 -14.87 2.62
CA ASP A 189 56.33 -14.04 3.69
C ASP A 189 56.12 -12.58 3.29
N LYS A 190 57.15 -11.94 2.71
CA LYS A 190 57.10 -10.53 2.29
C LYS A 190 56.12 -10.30 1.12
N ALA A 191 56.07 -11.23 0.16
CA ALA A 191 55.17 -11.12 -0.98
C ALA A 191 53.71 -11.30 -0.56
N LEU A 192 53.46 -12.32 0.26
CA LEU A 192 52.17 -12.63 0.85
C LEU A 192 51.62 -11.46 1.69
N TRP A 193 52.47 -10.85 2.52
CA TRP A 193 52.09 -9.67 3.29
C TRP A 193 51.71 -8.49 2.39
N LYS A 194 52.47 -8.25 1.31
CA LYS A 194 52.19 -7.16 0.36
C LYS A 194 50.85 -7.37 -0.37
N GLU A 195 50.56 -8.60 -0.81
CA GLU A 195 49.30 -8.94 -1.46
C GLU A 195 48.10 -8.79 -0.52
N PHE A 196 48.25 -9.26 0.73
CA PHE A 196 47.25 -9.10 1.78
C PHE A 196 46.96 -7.63 2.11
N GLN A 197 48.01 -6.80 2.26
CA GLN A 197 47.86 -5.36 2.50
C GLN A 197 47.15 -4.66 1.34
N ALA A 198 47.54 -4.96 0.10
CA ALA A 198 46.90 -4.37 -1.08
C ALA A 198 45.41 -4.73 -1.19
N ALA A 199 45.03 -5.98 -0.87
CA ALA A 199 43.62 -6.40 -0.84
C ALA A 199 42.86 -5.70 0.30
N THR A 200 43.49 -5.54 1.46
CA THR A 200 42.94 -4.85 2.63
C THR A 200 42.70 -3.37 2.38
N GLU A 201 43.67 -2.65 1.80
CA GLU A 201 43.55 -1.23 1.44
C GLU A 201 42.40 -1.02 0.46
N LYS A 202 42.34 -1.82 -0.62
CA LYS A 202 41.24 -1.75 -1.59
C LYS A 202 39.87 -2.00 -0.96
N PHE A 203 39.76 -2.94 -0.02
CA PHE A 203 38.52 -3.19 0.69
C PHE A 203 38.06 -1.96 1.47
N TYR A 204 38.95 -1.33 2.25
CA TYR A 204 38.62 -0.14 3.02
C TYR A 204 38.29 1.07 2.13
N ASP A 205 38.97 1.24 1.01
CA ASP A 205 38.66 2.28 0.03
C ASP A 205 37.25 2.09 -0.54
N LEU A 206 36.92 0.89 -1.03
CA LEU A 206 35.58 0.57 -1.56
C LEU A 206 34.50 0.68 -0.48
N TRP A 207 34.78 0.22 0.73
CA TRP A 207 33.86 0.31 1.86
C TRP A 207 33.57 1.77 2.22
N LYS A 208 34.60 2.61 2.27
CA LYS A 208 34.46 4.05 2.52
C LYS A 208 33.65 4.72 1.41
N ILE A 209 33.97 4.45 0.14
CA ILE A 209 33.23 4.97 -1.02
C ILE A 209 31.76 4.56 -0.95
N ASN A 210 31.47 3.29 -0.66
CA ASN A 210 30.10 2.78 -0.55
C ASN A 210 29.33 3.43 0.62
N LYS A 211 30.01 3.62 1.76
CA LYS A 211 29.43 4.36 2.90
C LYS A 211 29.10 5.80 2.53
N GLU A 212 30.01 6.50 1.87
CA GLU A 212 29.80 7.89 1.41
C GLU A 212 28.68 7.98 0.36
N LEU A 213 28.60 7.03 -0.56
CA LEU A 213 27.49 6.90 -1.53
C LEU A 213 26.15 6.71 -0.83
N ARG A 214 26.09 5.82 0.17
CA ARG A 214 24.86 5.57 0.94
C ARG A 214 24.43 6.80 1.73
N ASP A 215 25.37 7.50 2.36
CA ASP A 215 25.10 8.74 3.09
C ASP A 215 24.61 9.84 2.13
N TYR A 216 25.19 9.91 0.93
CA TYR A 216 24.74 10.80 -0.13
C TYR A 216 23.32 10.44 -0.62
N ASP A 217 23.04 9.17 -0.86
CA ASP A 217 21.72 8.67 -1.25
C ASP A 217 20.68 8.97 -0.16
N PHE A 218 21.02 8.78 1.12
CA PHE A 218 20.16 9.17 2.23
C PHE A 218 19.88 10.66 2.25
N LYS A 219 20.88 11.50 2.00
CA LYS A 219 20.71 12.96 1.91
C LYS A 219 19.84 13.36 0.72
N LYS A 220 19.99 12.70 -0.43
CA LYS A 220 19.15 12.94 -1.62
C LYS A 220 17.72 12.45 -1.43
N ASN A 221 17.52 11.27 -0.87
CA ASN A 221 16.20 10.75 -0.51
C ASN A 221 15.51 11.65 0.52
N LEU A 222 16.28 12.19 1.47
CA LEU A 222 15.80 13.15 2.46
C LEU A 222 15.29 14.43 1.78
N GLU A 223 16.08 15.02 0.89
CA GLU A 223 15.70 16.21 0.10
C GLU A 223 14.43 15.96 -0.73
N ILE A 224 14.36 14.81 -1.41
CA ILE A 224 13.17 14.41 -2.18
C ILE A 224 11.96 14.26 -1.26
N LYS A 225 12.07 13.54 -0.14
CA LYS A 225 10.96 13.32 0.80
C LYS A 225 10.51 14.61 1.49
N GLN A 226 11.43 15.53 1.77
CA GLN A 226 11.09 16.88 2.24
C GLN A 226 10.28 17.64 1.19
N GLY A 227 10.69 17.60 -0.07
CA GLY A 227 9.91 18.18 -1.17
C GLY A 227 8.53 17.54 -1.33
N LEU A 228 8.42 16.21 -1.19
CA LEU A 228 7.12 15.52 -1.21
C LEU A 228 6.21 15.95 -0.06
N CYS A 229 6.75 16.21 1.13
CA CYS A 229 5.98 16.77 2.25
C CYS A 229 5.48 18.18 1.94
N GLU A 230 6.33 19.05 1.40
CA GLU A 230 5.96 20.41 1.02
C GLU A 230 4.90 20.44 -0.07
N ASP A 231 5.06 19.59 -1.10
CA ASP A 231 4.06 19.41 -2.14
C ASP A 231 2.72 18.92 -1.55
N ALA A 232 2.75 17.93 -0.66
CA ALA A 232 1.54 17.40 -0.01
C ALA A 232 0.85 18.45 0.88
N GLU A 233 1.61 19.30 1.58
CA GLU A 233 1.10 20.42 2.35
C GLU A 233 0.47 21.49 1.44
N ALA A 234 1.09 21.79 0.30
CA ALA A 234 0.55 22.73 -0.68
C ALA A 234 -0.78 22.25 -1.30
N LEU A 235 -0.96 20.93 -1.45
CA LEU A 235 -2.24 20.35 -1.91
C LEU A 235 -3.41 20.64 -0.96
N ALA A 236 -3.14 20.93 0.32
CA ALA A 236 -4.19 21.34 1.25
C ALA A 236 -4.82 22.67 0.85
N GLU A 237 -4.08 23.60 0.24
CA GLU A 237 -4.58 24.92 -0.19
C GLU A 237 -5.21 24.90 -1.58
N GLU A 238 -5.12 23.78 -2.31
CA GLU A 238 -5.69 23.66 -3.65
C GLU A 238 -7.23 23.63 -3.61
N LYS A 239 -7.87 24.47 -4.44
CA LYS A 239 -9.33 24.60 -4.49
C LYS A 239 -10.02 23.38 -5.11
N ASP A 240 -9.37 22.73 -6.06
CA ASP A 240 -9.90 21.53 -6.71
C ASP A 240 -9.55 20.31 -5.87
N VAL A 241 -10.51 19.88 -5.06
CA VAL A 241 -10.38 18.75 -4.15
C VAL A 241 -10.11 17.42 -4.88
N ILE A 242 -10.63 17.26 -6.10
CA ILE A 242 -10.45 16.02 -6.88
C ILE A 242 -9.06 16.00 -7.51
N ALA A 243 -8.62 17.13 -8.08
CA ALA A 243 -7.26 17.25 -8.61
C ALA A 243 -6.21 17.11 -7.49
N ALA A 244 -6.45 17.72 -6.33
CA ALA A 244 -5.58 17.61 -5.16
C ALA A 244 -5.42 16.15 -4.71
N PHE A 245 -6.52 15.38 -4.63
CA PHE A 245 -6.45 13.97 -4.27
C PHE A 245 -5.68 13.11 -5.29
N LYS A 246 -5.86 13.37 -6.60
CA LYS A 246 -5.08 12.66 -7.64
C LYS A 246 -3.59 12.97 -7.57
N LYS A 247 -3.24 14.24 -7.34
CA LYS A 247 -1.84 14.64 -7.13
C LYS A 247 -1.26 13.98 -5.88
N LEU A 248 -2.04 13.88 -4.80
CA LEU A 248 -1.62 13.20 -3.58
C LEU A 248 -1.29 11.71 -3.84
N GLN A 249 -2.08 11.01 -4.66
CA GLN A 249 -1.78 9.62 -5.04
C GLN A 249 -0.42 9.51 -5.74
N LEU A 250 -0.12 10.42 -6.68
CA LEU A 250 1.18 10.47 -7.34
C LEU A 250 2.34 10.75 -6.36
N LEU A 251 2.10 11.58 -5.33
CA LEU A 251 3.10 11.81 -4.28
C LEU A 251 3.33 10.55 -3.43
N HIS A 252 2.28 9.77 -3.14
CA HIS A 252 2.43 8.48 -2.46
C HIS A 252 3.23 7.47 -3.31
N ASP A 253 3.04 7.44 -4.62
CA ASP A 253 3.81 6.59 -5.51
C ASP A 253 5.28 7.01 -5.53
N LYS A 254 5.58 8.31 -5.71
CA LYS A 254 6.94 8.85 -5.60
C LYS A 254 7.58 8.58 -4.24
N TRP A 255 6.81 8.64 -3.16
CA TRP A 255 7.30 8.32 -1.82
C TRP A 255 7.78 6.88 -1.70
N ARG A 256 7.06 5.93 -2.32
CA ARG A 256 7.44 4.50 -2.36
C ARG A 256 8.64 4.24 -3.26
N GLU A 257 8.75 4.96 -4.37
CA GLU A 257 9.91 4.91 -5.27
C GLU A 257 11.16 5.51 -4.62
N THR A 258 10.98 6.47 -3.71
CA THR A 258 12.10 7.11 -3.01
C THR A 258 12.62 6.22 -1.88
N GLY A 259 13.90 5.87 -1.96
CA GLY A 259 14.58 5.00 -1.01
C GLY A 259 14.57 5.48 0.45
N PRO A 260 15.12 4.68 1.36
CA PRO A 260 15.15 5.01 2.78
C PRO A 260 15.97 6.26 3.08
N VAL A 261 15.67 6.86 4.23
CA VAL A 261 16.44 7.95 4.85
C VAL A 261 17.09 7.45 6.13
N VAL A 262 17.99 8.27 6.69
CA VAL A 262 18.61 8.02 8.00
C VAL A 262 17.55 7.68 9.05
N LYS A 263 17.82 6.65 9.85
CA LYS A 263 16.88 6.05 10.81
C LYS A 263 16.21 7.09 11.72
N GLU A 264 16.97 8.04 12.22
CA GLU A 264 16.50 9.10 13.13
C GLU A 264 15.43 10.01 12.51
N LEU A 265 15.53 10.30 11.20
CA LEU A 265 14.62 11.23 10.52
C LEU A 265 13.43 10.52 9.85
N ARG A 266 13.46 9.19 9.76
CA ARG A 266 12.46 8.39 9.03
C ARG A 266 11.05 8.60 9.55
N GLU A 267 10.88 8.48 10.86
CA GLU A 267 9.57 8.60 11.51
C GLU A 267 9.03 10.02 11.42
N ASP A 268 9.87 11.04 11.63
CA ASP A 268 9.46 12.44 11.60
C ASP A 268 8.96 12.88 10.22
N ILE A 269 9.71 12.51 9.17
CA ILE A 269 9.34 12.87 7.78
C ILE A 269 8.10 12.10 7.36
N TRP A 270 8.01 10.81 7.70
CA TRP A 270 6.81 10.01 7.44
C TRP A 270 5.58 10.58 8.13
N LYS A 271 5.72 10.96 9.41
CA LYS A 271 4.64 11.60 10.17
C LYS A 271 4.18 12.89 9.51
N ARG A 272 5.11 13.77 9.10
CA ARG A 272 4.79 15.01 8.38
C ARG A 272 4.02 14.74 7.09
N PHE A 273 4.49 13.82 6.26
CA PHE A 273 3.81 13.44 5.03
C PHE A 273 2.40 12.87 5.30
N LYS A 274 2.28 11.95 6.27
CA LYS A 274 1.01 11.33 6.65
C LYS A 274 -0.01 12.33 7.18
N GLU A 275 0.43 13.31 7.97
CA GLU A 275 -0.42 14.39 8.48
C GLU A 275 -0.95 15.25 7.32
N ALA A 276 -0.08 15.65 6.38
CA ALA A 276 -0.47 16.36 5.17
C ALA A 276 -1.47 15.56 4.31
N SER A 277 -1.18 14.27 4.05
CA SER A 277 -2.09 13.37 3.33
C SER A 277 -3.46 13.25 4.01
N THR A 278 -3.47 13.19 5.34
CA THR A 278 -4.72 13.09 6.13
C THR A 278 -5.60 14.33 5.96
N VAL A 279 -5.00 15.53 5.87
CA VAL A 279 -5.75 16.77 5.64
C VAL A 279 -6.43 16.75 4.27
N VAL A 280 -5.70 16.38 3.22
CA VAL A 280 -6.25 16.30 1.85
C VAL A 280 -7.34 15.23 1.76
N ASN A 281 -7.12 14.06 2.35
CA ASN A 281 -8.10 12.98 2.38
C ASN A 281 -9.39 13.37 3.11
N LYS A 282 -9.28 14.08 4.24
CA LYS A 282 -10.44 14.62 4.97
C LYS A 282 -11.22 15.63 4.13
N LYS A 283 -10.54 16.54 3.42
CA LYS A 283 -11.20 17.49 2.51
C LYS A 283 -11.92 16.77 1.37
N HIS A 284 -11.30 15.74 0.79
CA HIS A 284 -11.92 14.90 -0.23
C HIS A 284 -13.17 14.19 0.28
N GLN A 285 -13.10 13.54 1.45
CA GLN A 285 -14.26 12.90 2.06
C GLN A 285 -15.39 13.90 2.35
N ALA A 286 -15.06 15.04 2.97
CA ALA A 286 -16.04 16.08 3.30
C ALA A 286 -16.74 16.65 2.06
N TYR A 287 -16.02 16.84 0.95
CA TYR A 287 -16.59 17.31 -0.32
C TYR A 287 -17.68 16.34 -0.85
N PHE A 288 -17.40 15.03 -0.84
CA PHE A 288 -18.37 14.04 -1.31
C PHE A 288 -19.53 13.84 -0.32
N GLU A 289 -19.28 13.94 0.98
CA GLU A 289 -20.32 13.89 2.01
C GLU A 289 -21.26 15.10 1.93
N GLU A 290 -20.74 16.33 1.78
CA GLU A 290 -21.56 17.53 1.61
C GLU A 290 -22.40 17.46 0.32
N ARG A 291 -21.77 17.02 -0.78
CA ARG A 291 -22.48 16.83 -2.05
C ARG A 291 -23.60 15.79 -1.91
N LYS A 292 -23.31 14.64 -1.30
CA LYS A 292 -24.32 13.59 -1.05
C LYS A 292 -25.41 14.06 -0.09
N GLY A 293 -25.06 14.89 0.90
CA GLY A 293 -26.00 15.56 1.81
C GLY A 293 -26.98 16.44 1.05
N LYS A 294 -26.48 17.35 0.21
CA LYS A 294 -27.31 18.22 -0.65
C LYS A 294 -28.18 17.41 -1.62
N GLU A 295 -27.64 16.35 -2.23
CA GLU A 295 -28.42 15.47 -3.11
C GLU A 295 -29.56 14.78 -2.34
N LYS A 296 -29.34 14.37 -1.08
CA LYS A 296 -30.36 13.78 -0.21
C LYS A 296 -31.40 14.80 0.28
N GLU A 297 -30.98 16.01 0.64
CA GLU A 297 -31.90 17.10 0.97
C GLU A 297 -32.82 17.44 -0.21
N ASN A 298 -32.25 17.52 -1.42
CA ASN A 298 -33.02 17.73 -2.65
C ASN A 298 -33.97 16.56 -2.94
N GLU A 299 -33.54 15.32 -2.69
CA GLU A 299 -34.38 14.12 -2.83
C GLU A 299 -35.60 14.16 -1.92
N VAL A 300 -35.39 14.47 -0.63
CA VAL A 300 -36.47 14.59 0.35
C VAL A 300 -37.43 15.73 -0.04
N ALA A 301 -36.89 16.90 -0.41
CA ALA A 301 -37.71 18.03 -0.82
C ALA A 301 -38.53 17.76 -2.11
N LYS A 302 -37.94 17.08 -3.10
CA LYS A 302 -38.65 16.67 -4.32
C LYS A 302 -39.70 15.59 -4.05
N THR A 303 -39.40 14.66 -3.14
CA THR A 303 -40.37 13.63 -2.72
C THR A 303 -41.59 14.26 -2.05
N ALA A 304 -41.37 15.23 -1.15
CA ALA A 304 -42.45 15.99 -0.53
C ALA A 304 -43.33 16.72 -1.56
N ILE A 305 -42.72 17.31 -2.61
CA ILE A 305 -43.50 17.92 -3.71
C ILE A 305 -44.36 16.88 -4.45
N CYS A 306 -43.83 15.69 -4.71
CA CYS A 306 -44.62 14.60 -5.31
C CYS A 306 -45.80 14.21 -4.42
N GLU A 307 -45.57 14.05 -3.12
CA GLU A 307 -46.60 13.69 -2.14
C GLU A 307 -47.66 14.78 -2.00
N GLU A 308 -47.27 16.06 -1.94
CA GLU A 308 -48.20 17.20 -1.94
C GLU A 308 -49.05 17.25 -3.21
N ALA A 309 -48.46 16.94 -4.38
CA ALA A 309 -49.19 16.90 -5.65
C ALA A 309 -50.18 15.72 -5.70
N GLU A 310 -49.79 14.55 -5.18
CA GLU A 310 -50.60 13.34 -5.14
C GLU A 310 -51.73 13.41 -4.10
N ALA A 311 -51.55 14.20 -3.05
CA ALA A 311 -52.58 14.46 -2.03
C ALA A 311 -53.76 15.29 -2.56
N ILE A 312 -53.65 15.90 -3.75
CA ILE A 312 -54.76 16.60 -4.38
C ILE A 312 -55.76 15.55 -4.90
N ASP A 313 -56.84 15.37 -4.16
CA ASP A 313 -57.92 14.45 -4.55
C ASP A 313 -58.73 15.03 -5.73
N ILE A 314 -58.34 14.62 -6.94
CA ILE A 314 -58.96 15.03 -8.20
C ILE A 314 -60.46 14.66 -8.24
N ASN A 315 -60.85 13.54 -7.62
CA ASN A 315 -62.24 13.07 -7.67
C ASN A 315 -63.20 13.95 -6.85
N SER A 316 -62.69 14.68 -5.86
CA SER A 316 -63.47 15.63 -5.06
C SER A 316 -63.75 16.97 -5.77
N LEU A 317 -63.09 17.23 -6.90
CA LEU A 317 -63.16 18.53 -7.60
C LEU A 317 -64.40 18.63 -8.49
N ALA A 318 -65.50 19.15 -7.93
CA ALA A 318 -66.78 19.27 -8.64
C ALA A 318 -67.11 20.70 -9.14
N THR A 319 -66.37 21.73 -8.71
CA THR A 319 -66.71 23.13 -9.00
C THR A 319 -65.58 23.87 -9.69
N TYR A 320 -65.91 24.94 -10.44
CA TYR A 320 -64.90 25.82 -11.04
C TYR A 320 -63.91 26.37 -10.00
N ALA A 321 -64.41 26.79 -8.84
CA ALA A 321 -63.57 27.32 -7.77
C ALA A 321 -62.57 26.29 -7.21
N SER A 322 -63.03 25.04 -6.97
CA SER A 322 -62.15 23.97 -6.48
C SER A 322 -61.05 23.61 -7.50
N TRP A 323 -61.39 23.61 -8.79
CA TRP A 323 -60.41 23.40 -9.87
C TRP A 323 -59.39 24.53 -9.97
N ASP A 324 -59.80 25.79 -9.79
CA ASP A 324 -58.89 26.93 -9.82
C ASP A 324 -57.95 26.96 -8.61
N GLU A 325 -58.43 26.63 -7.41
CA GLU A 325 -57.59 26.51 -6.22
C GLU A 325 -56.56 25.38 -6.36
N ALA A 326 -56.98 24.19 -6.80
CA ALA A 326 -56.08 23.07 -7.05
C ALA A 326 -55.05 23.39 -8.16
N THR A 327 -55.45 24.15 -9.18
CA THR A 327 -54.53 24.61 -10.24
C THR A 327 -53.44 25.51 -9.68
N LYS A 328 -53.79 26.46 -8.80
CA LYS A 328 -52.80 27.33 -8.14
C LYS A 328 -51.79 26.50 -7.34
N LYS A 329 -52.26 25.53 -6.55
CA LYS A 329 -51.41 24.62 -5.77
C LYS A 329 -50.43 23.84 -6.67
N ILE A 330 -50.90 23.26 -7.78
CA ILE A 330 -50.04 22.55 -8.74
C ILE A 330 -49.00 23.49 -9.38
N ILE A 331 -49.39 24.72 -9.75
CA ILE A 331 -48.46 25.71 -10.31
C ILE A 331 -47.39 26.10 -9.29
N ASP A 332 -47.77 26.31 -8.03
CA ASP A 332 -46.83 26.63 -6.95
C ASP A 332 -45.85 25.46 -6.68
N LEU A 333 -46.33 24.21 -6.75
CA LEU A 333 -45.50 23.00 -6.67
C LEU A 333 -44.51 22.93 -7.84
N GLN A 334 -44.94 23.24 -9.07
CA GLN A 334 -44.06 23.28 -10.24
C GLN A 334 -43.00 24.39 -10.12
N ALA A 335 -43.35 25.54 -9.53
CA ALA A 335 -42.41 26.62 -9.26
C ALA A 335 -41.36 26.17 -8.23
N ARG A 336 -41.78 25.60 -7.10
CA ARG A 336 -40.89 25.02 -6.07
C ARG A 336 -39.99 23.92 -6.64
N TRP A 337 -40.51 23.06 -7.51
CA TRP A 337 -39.73 21.99 -8.14
C TRP A 337 -38.52 22.52 -8.93
N LYS A 338 -38.71 23.64 -9.65
CA LYS A 338 -37.67 24.27 -10.48
C LYS A 338 -36.58 24.96 -9.67
N THR A 339 -36.86 25.36 -8.43
CA THR A 339 -35.87 26.00 -7.54
C THR A 339 -35.01 25.00 -6.78
N LEU A 340 -35.44 23.73 -6.69
CA LEU A 340 -34.67 22.68 -6.02
C LEU A 340 -33.51 22.19 -6.89
N GLY A 341 -32.37 21.93 -6.25
CA GLY A 341 -31.23 21.27 -6.89
C GLY A 341 -31.55 19.82 -7.28
N PHE A 342 -30.58 19.13 -7.86
CA PHE A 342 -30.75 17.75 -8.29
C PHE A 342 -30.50 16.77 -7.15
N ALA A 343 -31.29 15.70 -7.10
CA ALA A 343 -30.94 14.47 -6.37
C ALA A 343 -29.95 13.64 -7.21
N SER A 344 -29.61 12.44 -6.75
CA SER A 344 -28.84 11.49 -7.57
C SER A 344 -29.50 11.28 -8.94
N LYS A 345 -28.73 11.10 -10.01
CA LYS A 345 -29.24 11.05 -11.39
C LYS A 345 -30.42 10.07 -11.57
N LYS A 346 -30.32 8.88 -10.96
CA LYS A 346 -31.36 7.85 -11.01
C LYS A 346 -32.64 8.33 -10.30
N VAL A 347 -32.52 8.75 -9.05
CA VAL A 347 -33.67 9.17 -8.23
C VAL A 347 -34.32 10.43 -8.79
N ASN A 348 -33.53 11.39 -9.28
CA ASN A 348 -34.06 12.60 -9.89
C ASN A 348 -34.94 12.30 -11.11
N ASN A 349 -34.56 11.32 -11.94
CA ASN A 349 -35.36 10.90 -13.09
C ASN A 349 -36.67 10.22 -12.67
N GLU A 350 -36.61 9.35 -11.65
CA GLU A 350 -37.79 8.68 -11.08
C GLU A 350 -38.77 9.69 -10.47
N LEU A 351 -38.28 10.61 -9.63
CA LEU A 351 -39.11 11.65 -9.03
C LEU A 351 -39.68 12.61 -10.08
N PHE A 352 -38.91 12.98 -11.12
CA PHE A 352 -39.42 13.81 -12.20
C PHE A 352 -40.55 13.11 -12.97
N ALA A 353 -40.37 11.82 -13.30
CA ALA A 353 -41.41 11.04 -13.98
C ALA A 353 -42.68 10.92 -13.12
N ARG A 354 -42.53 10.66 -11.81
CA ARG A 354 -43.62 10.62 -10.83
C ARG A 354 -44.38 11.96 -10.79
N PHE A 355 -43.67 13.06 -10.55
CA PHE A 355 -44.27 14.40 -10.49
C PHE A 355 -44.95 14.80 -11.80
N ARG A 356 -44.30 14.53 -12.94
CA ARG A 356 -44.82 14.85 -14.27
C ARG A 356 -46.11 14.11 -14.55
N LYS A 357 -46.18 12.82 -14.22
CA LYS A 357 -47.38 11.98 -14.37
C LYS A 357 -48.55 12.53 -13.55
N THR A 358 -48.32 12.92 -12.31
CA THR A 358 -49.37 13.52 -11.45
C THR A 358 -49.87 14.84 -12.03
N CYS A 359 -48.96 15.70 -12.51
CA CYS A 359 -49.33 16.94 -13.19
C CYS A 359 -50.13 16.68 -14.49
N ASP A 360 -49.69 15.72 -15.32
CA ASP A 360 -50.39 15.35 -16.56
C ASP A 360 -51.81 14.87 -16.29
N LEU A 361 -51.97 13.98 -15.31
CA LEU A 361 -53.28 13.49 -14.91
C LEU A 361 -54.19 14.63 -14.46
N PHE A 362 -53.69 15.52 -13.59
CA PHE A 362 -54.44 16.68 -13.10
C PHE A 362 -54.94 17.57 -14.25
N PHE A 363 -54.07 17.94 -15.19
CA PHE A 363 -54.45 18.82 -16.30
C PHE A 363 -55.33 18.11 -17.34
N ALA A 364 -55.19 16.80 -17.53
CA ALA A 364 -56.09 16.01 -18.38
C ALA A 364 -57.51 15.96 -17.80
N GLU A 365 -57.65 15.66 -16.50
CA GLU A 365 -58.95 15.64 -15.82
C GLU A 365 -59.58 17.03 -15.75
N LYS A 366 -58.78 18.08 -15.52
CA LYS A 366 -59.24 19.47 -15.66
C LYS A 366 -59.80 19.72 -17.05
N ALA A 367 -59.06 19.39 -18.10
CA ALA A 367 -59.52 19.60 -19.47
C ALA A 367 -60.83 18.83 -19.75
N ALA A 368 -60.96 17.60 -19.26
CA ALA A 368 -62.17 16.79 -19.38
C ALA A 368 -63.36 17.40 -18.64
N PHE A 369 -63.19 17.84 -17.39
CA PHE A 369 -64.23 18.50 -16.60
C PHE A 369 -64.74 19.76 -17.31
N PHE A 370 -63.85 20.67 -17.71
CA PHE A 370 -64.24 21.92 -18.37
C PHE A 370 -64.88 21.67 -19.74
N LYS A 371 -64.45 20.64 -20.48
CA LYS A 371 -65.10 20.20 -21.73
C LYS A 371 -66.53 19.73 -21.47
N ARG A 372 -66.72 18.83 -20.50
CA ARG A 372 -68.05 18.31 -20.11
C ARG A 372 -68.98 19.44 -19.67
N MET A 373 -68.51 20.35 -18.82
CA MET A 373 -69.30 21.50 -18.37
C MET A 373 -69.73 22.41 -19.53
N LYS A 374 -68.87 22.59 -20.54
CA LYS A 374 -69.17 23.36 -21.75
C LYS A 374 -70.23 22.64 -22.62
N GLU A 375 -70.10 21.33 -22.80
CA GLU A 375 -71.04 20.51 -23.57
C GLU A 375 -72.42 20.44 -22.88
N GLU A 376 -72.46 20.26 -21.55
CA GLU A 376 -73.71 20.29 -20.77
C GLU A 376 -74.40 21.67 -20.87
N SER A 377 -73.64 22.76 -20.76
CA SER A 377 -74.17 24.12 -20.94
C SER A 377 -74.71 24.35 -22.36
N ALA A 378 -74.03 23.83 -23.39
CA ALA A 378 -74.50 23.92 -24.77
C ALA A 378 -75.77 23.08 -25.02
N ALA A 379 -75.84 21.86 -24.48
CA ALA A 379 -77.01 21.00 -24.56
C ALA A 379 -78.22 21.60 -23.82
N ASN A 380 -77.99 22.17 -22.62
CA ASN A 380 -79.01 22.91 -21.88
C ASN A 380 -79.51 24.13 -22.67
N LEU A 381 -78.62 24.84 -23.37
CA LEU A 381 -78.98 25.98 -24.21
C LEU A 381 -79.83 25.55 -25.40
N ALA A 382 -79.48 24.45 -26.08
CA ALA A 382 -80.26 23.88 -27.18
C ALA A 382 -81.68 23.49 -26.73
N LYS A 383 -81.82 22.78 -25.60
CA LYS A 383 -83.12 22.45 -25.02
C LYS A 383 -83.96 23.70 -24.72
N LYS A 384 -83.33 24.76 -24.17
CA LYS A 384 -84.01 26.05 -23.93
C LYS A 384 -84.46 26.71 -25.23
N HIS A 385 -83.66 26.63 -26.29
CA HIS A 385 -84.07 27.10 -27.62
C HIS A 385 -85.26 26.33 -28.18
N GLU A 386 -85.28 24.99 -28.07
CA GLU A 386 -86.43 24.18 -28.50
C GLU A 386 -87.71 24.54 -27.75
N LEU A 387 -87.64 24.84 -26.44
CA LEU A 387 -88.79 25.32 -25.67
C LEU A 387 -89.27 26.70 -26.15
N CYS A 388 -88.36 27.60 -26.54
CA CYS A 388 -88.74 28.87 -27.17
C CYS A 388 -89.51 28.63 -28.47
N GLU A 389 -88.99 27.78 -29.35
CA GLU A 389 -89.62 27.50 -30.64
C GLU A 389 -91.01 26.88 -30.47
N LYS A 390 -91.16 25.94 -29.52
CA LYS A 390 -92.47 25.35 -29.16
C LYS A 390 -93.42 26.41 -28.61
N ALA A 391 -92.96 27.29 -27.73
CA ALA A 391 -93.80 28.36 -27.17
C ALA A 391 -94.22 29.37 -28.25
N GLU A 392 -93.31 29.73 -29.16
CA GLU A 392 -93.58 30.62 -30.29
C GLU A 392 -94.56 30.04 -31.29
N ALA A 393 -94.49 28.73 -31.58
CA ALA A 393 -95.46 28.06 -32.44
C ALA A 393 -96.89 28.03 -31.86
N LEU A 394 -96.99 28.07 -30.53
CA LEU A 394 -98.26 28.03 -29.80
C LEU A 394 -98.87 29.42 -29.55
N LYS A 395 -98.08 30.49 -29.72
CA LYS A 395 -98.46 31.83 -29.22
C LYS A 395 -99.71 32.41 -29.89
N ASP A 396 -99.97 32.06 -31.16
CA ASP A 396 -101.11 32.52 -31.97
C ASP A 396 -102.28 31.53 -31.99
N SER A 397 -102.22 30.44 -31.20
CA SER A 397 -103.27 29.42 -31.14
C SER A 397 -104.53 29.93 -30.44
N THR A 398 -105.69 29.61 -31.01
CA THR A 398 -107.02 29.95 -30.46
C THR A 398 -107.65 28.83 -29.62
N ASP A 399 -107.01 27.66 -29.50
CA ASP A 399 -107.41 26.61 -28.53
C ASP A 399 -106.92 27.00 -27.13
N TRP A 400 -107.64 27.93 -26.51
CA TRP A 400 -107.23 28.63 -25.28
C TRP A 400 -106.98 27.72 -24.07
N LYS A 401 -107.71 26.60 -23.97
CA LYS A 401 -107.60 25.68 -22.83
C LYS A 401 -106.43 24.73 -23.00
N LYS A 402 -106.30 24.09 -24.17
CA LYS A 402 -105.19 23.15 -24.43
C LYS A 402 -103.85 23.87 -24.53
N THR A 403 -103.81 25.01 -25.21
CA THR A 403 -102.58 25.78 -25.40
C THR A 403 -102.05 26.35 -24.08
N ALA A 404 -102.93 26.83 -23.19
CA ALA A 404 -102.53 27.28 -21.85
C ALA A 404 -101.91 26.14 -21.02
N ALA A 405 -102.47 24.93 -21.08
CA ALA A 405 -101.92 23.77 -20.42
C ALA A 405 -100.53 23.38 -20.99
N ALA A 406 -100.39 23.44 -22.33
CA ALA A 406 -99.12 23.17 -23.01
C ALA A 406 -98.03 24.19 -22.65
N LEU A 407 -98.32 25.50 -22.70
CA LEU A 407 -97.36 26.55 -22.31
C LEU A 407 -96.97 26.45 -20.83
N THR A 408 -97.92 26.12 -19.94
CA THR A 408 -97.62 25.87 -18.52
C THR A 408 -96.70 24.66 -18.34
N ALA A 409 -96.87 23.61 -19.15
CA ALA A 409 -95.98 22.45 -19.15
C ALA A 409 -94.57 22.83 -19.63
N LEU A 410 -94.45 23.63 -20.69
CA LEU A 410 -93.15 24.13 -21.17
C LEU A 410 -92.45 25.00 -20.10
N GLN A 411 -93.19 25.83 -19.36
CA GLN A 411 -92.62 26.61 -18.24
C GLN A 411 -92.11 25.73 -17.09
N LYS A 412 -92.77 24.60 -16.82
CA LYS A 412 -92.28 23.60 -15.86
C LYS A 412 -91.02 22.92 -16.37
N GLU A 413 -91.01 22.50 -17.63
CA GLU A 413 -89.85 21.88 -18.29
C GLU A 413 -88.66 22.84 -18.35
N TRP A 414 -88.89 24.13 -18.59
CA TRP A 414 -87.82 25.14 -18.58
C TRP A 414 -87.05 25.17 -17.26
N LYS A 415 -87.76 25.05 -16.13
CA LYS A 415 -87.16 25.08 -14.78
C LYS A 415 -86.34 23.83 -14.46
N THR A 416 -86.53 22.72 -15.20
CA THR A 416 -85.75 21.49 -15.01
C THR A 416 -84.47 21.47 -15.86
N ILE A 417 -84.35 22.36 -16.86
CA ILE A 417 -83.13 22.47 -17.66
C ILE A 417 -82.05 23.17 -16.86
N GLY A 418 -80.86 22.56 -16.83
CA GLY A 418 -79.71 23.03 -16.08
C GLY A 418 -79.17 24.41 -16.48
N PRO A 419 -78.07 24.83 -15.82
CA PRO A 419 -77.48 26.14 -16.06
C PRO A 419 -76.94 26.25 -17.49
N VAL A 420 -76.98 27.49 -18.01
CA VAL A 420 -76.41 27.90 -19.30
C VAL A 420 -75.60 29.16 -19.08
N SER A 421 -74.77 29.57 -20.06
CA SER A 421 -74.05 30.84 -19.94
C SER A 421 -75.01 32.01 -19.69
N LYS A 422 -74.65 32.94 -18.80
CA LYS A 422 -75.53 34.06 -18.38
C LYS A 422 -76.06 34.86 -19.57
N LYS A 423 -75.17 35.24 -20.49
CA LYS A 423 -75.53 36.04 -21.68
C LYS A 423 -76.53 35.33 -22.59
N SER A 424 -76.28 34.06 -22.95
CA SER A 424 -77.18 33.32 -23.83
C SER A 424 -78.46 32.92 -23.10
N GLY A 425 -78.38 32.54 -21.83
CA GLY A 425 -79.55 32.21 -21.01
C GLY A 425 -80.54 33.36 -20.88
N ASP A 426 -80.05 34.57 -20.60
CA ASP A 426 -80.90 35.76 -20.48
C ASP A 426 -81.62 36.09 -21.80
N ALA A 427 -80.93 35.92 -22.94
CA ALA A 427 -81.51 36.16 -24.26
C ALA A 427 -82.63 35.14 -24.59
N VAL A 428 -82.38 33.86 -24.36
CA VAL A 428 -83.35 32.78 -24.64
C VAL A 428 -84.54 32.85 -23.67
N TRP A 429 -84.30 33.21 -22.40
CA TRP A 429 -85.37 33.43 -21.42
C TRP A 429 -86.32 34.56 -21.85
N LYS A 430 -85.77 35.71 -22.26
CA LYS A 430 -86.57 36.84 -22.76
C LYS A 430 -87.44 36.42 -23.95
N ARG A 431 -86.89 35.65 -24.87
CA ARG A 431 -87.61 35.11 -26.04
C ARG A 431 -88.75 34.17 -25.62
N PHE A 432 -88.48 33.23 -24.70
CA PHE A 432 -89.48 32.29 -24.19
C PHE A 432 -90.65 32.99 -23.48
N ILE A 433 -90.34 33.95 -22.60
CA ILE A 433 -91.35 34.68 -21.84
C ILE A 433 -92.20 35.57 -22.74
N ALA A 434 -91.58 36.28 -23.70
CA ALA A 434 -92.32 37.09 -24.65
C ALA A 434 -93.39 36.28 -25.43
N ALA A 435 -93.07 35.04 -25.82
CA ALA A 435 -94.04 34.15 -26.49
C ALA A 435 -95.17 33.69 -25.55
N CYS A 436 -94.85 33.38 -24.29
CA CYS A 436 -95.84 33.00 -23.28
C CYS A 436 -96.78 34.17 -22.95
N ASP A 437 -96.21 35.35 -22.67
CA ASP A 437 -96.95 36.56 -22.29
C ASP A 437 -97.92 36.96 -23.40
N TYR A 438 -97.47 36.95 -24.65
CA TYR A 438 -98.31 37.24 -25.81
C TYR A 438 -99.58 36.36 -25.87
N PHE A 439 -99.46 35.04 -25.67
CA PHE A 439 -100.62 34.15 -25.66
C PHE A 439 -101.57 34.44 -24.49
N PHE A 440 -101.04 34.61 -23.27
CA PHE A 440 -101.87 34.84 -22.10
C PHE A 440 -102.55 36.22 -22.13
N GLU A 441 -101.90 37.24 -22.68
CA GLU A 441 -102.52 38.53 -22.97
C GLU A 441 -103.68 38.39 -23.96
N ASN A 442 -103.48 37.68 -25.09
CA ASN A 442 -104.53 37.46 -26.09
C ASN A 442 -105.69 36.63 -25.55
N LYS A 443 -105.40 35.59 -24.76
CA LYS A 443 -106.41 34.78 -24.07
C LYS A 443 -107.24 35.62 -23.09
N ASN A 444 -106.57 36.46 -22.29
CA ASN A 444 -107.24 37.32 -21.32
C ASN A 444 -108.14 38.36 -22.00
N LYS A 445 -107.69 38.95 -23.13
CA LYS A 445 -108.52 39.81 -23.98
C LYS A 445 -109.76 39.07 -24.47
N ASN A 446 -109.60 37.88 -25.06
CA ASN A 446 -110.73 37.08 -25.55
C ASN A 446 -111.74 36.71 -24.44
N ILE A 447 -111.27 36.31 -23.25
CA ILE A 447 -112.15 36.03 -22.11
C ILE A 447 -112.87 37.29 -21.63
N SER A 448 -112.19 38.44 -21.62
CA SER A 448 -112.78 39.74 -21.27
C SER A 448 -113.87 40.13 -22.26
N ASP A 449 -113.59 40.02 -23.57
CA ASP A 449 -114.52 40.35 -24.65
C ASP A 449 -115.75 39.41 -24.63
N ALA A 450 -115.55 38.11 -24.42
CA ALA A 450 -116.63 37.13 -24.31
C ALA A 450 -117.53 37.39 -23.08
N ARG A 451 -116.94 37.73 -21.92
CA ARG A 451 -117.70 38.11 -20.72
C ARG A 451 -118.48 39.41 -20.91
N GLN A 452 -117.90 40.38 -21.61
CA GLN A 452 -118.56 41.63 -21.93
C GLN A 452 -119.76 41.40 -22.87
N ALA A 453 -119.59 40.57 -23.91
CA ALA A 453 -120.67 40.17 -24.81
C ALA A 453 -121.79 39.38 -24.10
N GLU A 454 -121.45 38.44 -23.20
CA GLU A 454 -122.45 37.74 -22.37
C GLU A 454 -123.22 38.70 -21.46
N HIS A 455 -122.53 39.65 -20.83
CA HIS A 455 -123.14 40.64 -19.95
C HIS A 455 -124.01 41.67 -20.72
N GLU A 456 -123.64 42.01 -21.96
CA GLU A 456 -124.46 42.82 -22.86
C GLU A 456 -125.70 42.05 -23.34
N ASN A 457 -125.58 40.77 -23.68
CA ASN A 457 -126.71 39.91 -24.06
C ASN A 457 -127.67 39.60 -22.91
N LEU A 458 -127.20 39.57 -21.65
CA LEU A 458 -128.07 39.40 -20.47
C LEU A 458 -128.79 40.70 -20.06
N LYS A 459 -128.39 41.84 -20.64
CA LYS A 459 -129.03 43.15 -20.43
C LYS A 459 -130.03 43.53 -21.52
N ALA A 460 -129.97 42.86 -22.67
CA ALA A 460 -130.96 42.94 -23.75
C ALA A 460 -132.10 41.95 -23.49
#